data_AF-A0A0L0CGR3-F1
#
_entry.id   AF-A0A0L0CGR3-F1
#
_cell.length_a   1.000
_cell.length_b   1.000
_cell.length_c   1.000
_cell.angle_alpha   90.00
_cell.angle_beta   90.00
_cell.angle_gamma   90.00
#
_symmetry.space_group_name_H-M   'P 1'
#
loop_
_entity.id
_entity.type
_entity.pdbx_description
1 polymer ?
#
loop_
_entity_poly.entity_id
_entity_poly.type
_entity_poly.pdbx_seq_one_letter_code
_entity_poly.pdbx_strand_id
1 'polypeptide(L)'
;MSVIKRESTYWQDSERSDKFVKLLDSGLLSDCKFIVGPDDATAETINGHKIMFVLESPVLERMLTGDFIEAEKDKGIRINDVDPHDFKNFCHMIYDNNSSNLKKFTLEEIMELYRICDKYMVQSICETCISYFKDTIKDLHIDRLIIMFEFATSLEDKSLQTAVEKEISTHKETLMVDKLNELSLKVFYDYVLFLSKLSVPHSPLMFFNTIDLYFKRNHLIRKEVKTTITETISEKKNQEIITENMTDKDGKGPIMKMVETAVAKEKEAIMAYMSDGANTENKEINNIQSFKSMLFALVKFEEMTPYEFITGPGESDLLGFRYKYQMLSYLCTTKFAFTRRK
;
A
#
# COMPACT_ATOMS: atom_id res chain seq x y z
N MET A 1 53.74 19.16 21.83
CA MET A 1 53.43 20.05 20.70
C MET A 1 52.12 19.60 20.09
N SER A 2 51.02 20.30 20.36
CA SER A 2 49.74 20.05 19.72
C SER A 2 49.83 20.52 18.26
N VAL A 3 49.73 19.60 17.31
CA VAL A 3 49.60 19.96 15.90
C VAL A 3 48.25 20.64 15.74
N ILE A 4 48.27 21.96 15.56
CA ILE A 4 47.12 22.71 15.10
C ILE A 4 46.87 22.24 13.66
N LYS A 5 45.87 21.38 13.47
CA LYS A 5 45.36 21.02 12.14
C LYS A 5 44.88 22.33 11.50
N ARG A 6 45.62 22.86 10.54
CA ARG A 6 45.09 23.91 9.66
C ARG A 6 43.99 23.26 8.84
N GLU A 7 42.74 23.63 9.09
CA GLU A 7 41.64 23.27 8.20
C GLU A 7 41.92 23.93 6.84
N SER A 8 42.07 23.11 5.81
CA SER A 8 42.21 23.60 4.45
C SER A 8 40.87 24.08 3.94
N THR A 9 40.85 25.26 3.32
CA THR A 9 39.66 25.82 2.65
C THR A 9 39.45 25.26 1.25
N TYR A 10 40.37 24.44 0.74
CA TYR A 10 40.28 23.85 -0.59
C TYR A 10 39.46 22.56 -0.54
N TRP A 11 38.45 22.45 -1.40
CA TRP A 11 37.61 21.27 -1.46
C TRP A 11 38.37 20.02 -1.92
N GLN A 12 39.49 20.20 -2.62
CA GLN A 12 40.39 19.12 -3.01
C GLN A 12 41.01 18.37 -1.82
N ASP A 13 40.91 18.91 -0.61
CA ASP A 13 41.42 18.28 0.61
C ASP A 13 40.34 17.52 1.40
N SER A 14 39.06 17.50 0.97
CA SER A 14 38.01 16.71 1.61
C SER A 14 38.11 15.21 1.29
N GLU A 15 37.20 14.40 1.82
CA GLU A 15 37.11 12.98 1.43
C GLU A 15 36.70 12.84 -0.05
N ARG A 16 36.97 11.67 -0.63
CA ARG A 16 36.76 11.45 -2.07
C ARG A 16 35.29 11.60 -2.47
N SER A 17 34.38 11.07 -1.67
CA SER A 17 32.93 11.24 -1.83
C SER A 17 32.52 12.71 -1.84
N ASP A 18 32.95 13.46 -0.83
CA ASP A 18 32.67 14.90 -0.71
C ASP A 18 33.16 15.69 -1.93
N LYS A 19 34.29 15.29 -2.53
CA LYS A 19 34.81 15.91 -3.75
C LYS A 19 33.87 15.70 -4.93
N PHE A 20 33.32 14.50 -5.09
CA PHE A 20 32.37 14.22 -6.18
C PHE A 20 31.04 14.95 -5.96
N VAL A 21 30.51 14.98 -4.73
CA VAL A 21 29.30 15.77 -4.44
C VAL A 21 29.52 17.26 -4.73
N LYS A 22 30.66 17.84 -4.32
CA LYS A 22 31.00 19.23 -4.67
C LYS A 22 31.21 19.44 -6.17
N LEU A 23 31.72 18.44 -6.90
CA LEU A 23 31.83 18.49 -8.34
C LEU A 23 30.43 18.57 -9.00
N LEU A 24 29.47 17.78 -8.51
CA LEU A 24 28.08 17.85 -8.92
C LEU A 24 27.48 19.22 -8.60
N ASP A 25 27.57 19.68 -7.36
CA ASP A 25 26.94 20.94 -6.89
C ASP A 25 27.49 22.18 -7.61
N SER A 26 28.78 22.16 -7.98
CA SER A 26 29.40 23.27 -8.72
C SER A 26 29.10 23.26 -10.22
N GLY A 27 28.65 22.13 -10.79
CA GLY A 27 28.48 21.94 -12.23
C GLY A 27 29.79 22.00 -13.04
N LEU A 28 30.94 21.99 -12.38
CA LEU A 28 32.24 22.11 -13.02
C LEU A 28 32.48 20.89 -13.92
N LEU A 29 32.71 21.13 -15.23
CA LEU A 29 32.91 20.10 -16.26
C LEU A 29 31.68 19.24 -16.58
N SER A 30 30.48 19.69 -16.21
CA SER A 30 29.26 19.00 -16.59
C SER A 30 29.10 18.90 -18.12
N ASP A 31 28.72 17.71 -18.57
CA ASP A 31 28.57 17.32 -19.98
C ASP A 31 27.17 16.76 -20.29
N CYS A 32 26.28 16.73 -19.30
CA CYS A 32 24.85 16.55 -19.46
C CYS A 32 24.05 17.44 -18.49
N LYS A 33 22.75 17.56 -18.76
CA LYS A 33 21.78 18.21 -17.86
C LYS A 33 20.42 17.52 -17.94
N PHE A 34 19.74 17.48 -16.82
CA PHE A 34 18.35 17.04 -16.69
C PHE A 34 17.47 18.24 -16.40
N ILE A 35 16.28 18.28 -16.99
CA ILE A 35 15.24 19.28 -16.72
C ILE A 35 14.13 18.54 -16.00
N VAL A 36 14.07 18.70 -14.67
CA VAL A 36 13.27 17.85 -13.78
C VAL A 36 12.11 18.63 -13.19
N GLY A 37 10.92 18.04 -13.13
CA GLY A 37 9.71 18.61 -12.52
C GLY A 37 8.49 18.50 -13.44
N PRO A 38 7.25 18.60 -12.93
CA PRO A 38 6.02 18.29 -13.69
C PRO A 38 5.76 19.24 -14.87
N ASP A 39 6.13 20.50 -14.74
CA ASP A 39 5.94 21.53 -15.76
C ASP A 39 7.12 22.50 -15.80
N ASP A 40 7.17 23.32 -16.85
CA ASP A 40 8.30 24.24 -17.08
C ASP A 40 8.39 25.38 -16.04
N ALA A 41 7.32 25.63 -15.26
CA ALA A 41 7.32 26.67 -14.23
C ALA A 41 7.98 26.19 -12.93
N THR A 42 7.82 24.90 -12.60
CA THR A 42 8.47 24.28 -11.43
C THR A 42 9.74 23.50 -11.78
N ALA A 43 10.05 23.35 -13.07
CA ALA A 43 11.18 22.55 -13.49
C ALA A 43 12.52 23.18 -13.11
N GLU A 44 13.44 22.35 -12.63
CA GLU A 44 14.81 22.75 -12.35
C GLU A 44 15.79 22.06 -13.29
N THR A 45 16.84 22.79 -13.66
CA THR A 45 17.95 22.21 -14.44
C THR A 45 19.02 21.69 -13.49
N ILE A 46 19.30 20.39 -13.59
CA ILE A 46 20.32 19.71 -12.80
C ILE A 46 21.45 19.31 -13.76
N ASN A 47 22.60 19.96 -13.61
CA ASN A 47 23.80 19.64 -14.40
C ASN A 47 24.51 18.42 -13.81
N GLY A 48 25.19 17.65 -14.66
CA GLY A 48 25.99 16.53 -14.19
C GLY A 48 26.97 15.99 -15.22
N HIS A 49 27.53 14.83 -14.89
CA HIS A 49 28.61 14.18 -15.61
C HIS A 49 28.13 12.82 -16.10
N LYS A 50 28.08 12.61 -17.42
CA LYS A 50 27.62 11.37 -18.06
C LYS A 50 28.28 10.16 -17.43
N ILE A 51 29.61 10.19 -17.26
CA ILE A 51 30.36 9.06 -16.70
C ILE A 51 29.84 8.59 -15.33
N MET A 52 29.40 9.50 -14.46
CA MET A 52 28.90 9.13 -13.13
C MET A 52 27.56 8.38 -13.22
N PHE A 53 26.70 8.76 -14.15
CA PHE A 53 25.39 8.13 -14.34
C PHE A 53 25.48 6.82 -15.12
N VAL A 54 26.32 6.78 -16.16
CA VAL A 54 26.47 5.61 -17.05
C VAL A 54 27.12 4.43 -16.32
N LEU A 55 28.02 4.68 -15.37
CA LEU A 55 28.65 3.62 -14.56
C LEU A 55 27.66 2.92 -13.61
N GLU A 56 26.65 3.65 -13.13
CA GLU A 56 25.69 3.15 -12.13
C GLU A 56 24.39 2.62 -12.74
N SER A 57 24.07 2.98 -14.00
CA SER A 57 22.77 2.68 -14.59
C SER A 57 22.86 2.34 -16.09
N PRO A 58 22.41 1.14 -16.51
CA PRO A 58 22.26 0.80 -17.92
C PRO A 58 21.12 1.59 -18.60
N VAL A 59 20.16 2.12 -17.84
CA VAL A 59 19.10 2.99 -18.38
C VAL A 59 19.68 4.37 -18.72
N LEU A 60 20.43 4.96 -17.78
CA LEU A 60 21.08 6.26 -17.99
C LEU A 60 22.19 6.16 -19.04
N GLU A 61 22.89 5.03 -19.15
CA GLU A 61 23.77 4.74 -20.29
C GLU A 61 23.06 4.99 -21.61
N ARG A 62 22.00 4.23 -21.91
CA ARG A 62 21.26 4.37 -23.17
C ARG A 62 20.68 5.77 -23.36
N MET A 63 20.21 6.38 -22.28
CA MET A 63 19.62 7.72 -22.30
C MET A 63 20.63 8.82 -22.61
N LEU A 64 21.89 8.71 -22.16
CA LEU A 64 22.92 9.74 -22.27
C LEU A 64 23.91 9.51 -23.41
N THR A 65 24.04 8.27 -23.88
CA THR A 65 25.00 7.87 -24.94
C THR A 65 24.32 7.39 -26.22
N GLY A 66 23.00 7.20 -26.21
CA GLY A 66 22.25 6.85 -27.42
C GLY A 66 22.19 7.98 -28.44
N ASP A 67 21.78 7.65 -29.66
CA ASP A 67 21.63 8.58 -30.79
C ASP A 67 20.37 9.48 -30.68
N PHE A 68 19.92 9.76 -29.46
CA PHE A 68 18.76 10.60 -29.20
C PHE A 68 19.14 12.07 -29.20
N ILE A 69 18.28 12.90 -29.76
CA ILE A 69 18.51 14.35 -29.87
C ILE A 69 18.62 14.98 -28.47
N GLU A 70 17.91 14.41 -27.49
CA GLU A 70 17.89 14.81 -26.08
C GLU A 70 19.21 14.52 -25.36
N ALA A 71 20.05 13.62 -25.88
CA ALA A 71 21.36 13.28 -25.33
C ALA A 71 22.44 14.34 -25.69
N GLU A 72 22.11 15.29 -26.57
CA GLU A 72 22.93 16.47 -26.84
C GLU A 72 23.00 17.37 -25.60
N LYS A 73 24.23 17.81 -25.27
CA LYS A 73 24.52 18.60 -24.06
C LYS A 73 23.61 19.82 -23.88
N ASP A 74 23.27 20.49 -24.97
CA ASP A 74 22.56 21.77 -24.94
C ASP A 74 21.04 21.64 -24.83
N LYS A 75 20.47 20.47 -25.17
CA LYS A 75 19.01 20.25 -25.13
C LYS A 75 18.55 19.77 -23.75
N GLY A 76 19.30 18.86 -23.15
CA GLY A 76 18.98 18.31 -21.83
C GLY A 76 17.84 17.30 -21.88
N ILE A 77 17.84 16.40 -20.90
CA ILE A 77 16.85 15.32 -20.80
C ILE A 77 15.71 15.77 -19.90
N ARG A 78 14.47 15.74 -20.42
CA ARG A 78 13.28 16.11 -19.65
C ARG A 78 12.79 14.95 -18.79
N ILE A 79 12.57 15.20 -17.50
CA ILE A 79 12.01 14.26 -16.52
C ILE A 79 10.80 14.94 -15.86
N ASN A 80 9.59 14.48 -16.17
CA ASN A 80 8.35 15.13 -15.75
C ASN A 80 7.69 14.51 -14.52
N ASP A 81 8.12 13.32 -14.14
CA ASP A 81 7.44 12.46 -13.18
C ASP A 81 8.19 12.32 -11.85
N VAL A 82 9.18 13.18 -11.61
CA VAL A 82 9.99 13.21 -10.39
C VAL A 82 10.12 14.66 -9.90
N ASP A 83 10.05 14.87 -8.59
CA ASP A 83 10.31 16.17 -7.98
C ASP A 83 11.81 16.54 -8.09
N PRO A 84 12.14 17.81 -8.37
CA PRO A 84 13.53 18.26 -8.42
C PRO A 84 14.35 17.90 -7.17
N HIS A 85 13.77 17.98 -5.98
CA HIS A 85 14.43 17.65 -4.71
C HIS A 85 14.82 16.18 -4.66
N ASP A 86 13.89 15.28 -4.98
CA ASP A 86 14.14 13.83 -4.93
C ASP A 86 15.15 13.40 -6.01
N PHE A 87 15.11 14.01 -7.20
CA PHE A 87 16.11 13.75 -8.23
C PHE A 87 17.51 14.26 -7.85
N LYS A 88 17.62 15.37 -7.12
CA LYS A 88 18.90 15.83 -6.57
C LYS A 88 19.43 14.84 -5.54
N ASN A 89 18.58 14.32 -4.65
CA ASN A 89 18.96 13.26 -3.70
C ASN A 89 19.49 12.02 -4.43
N PHE A 90 18.82 11.60 -5.50
CA PHE A 90 19.27 10.51 -6.38
C PHE A 90 20.65 10.79 -6.98
N CYS A 91 20.86 11.97 -7.54
CA CYS A 91 22.15 12.37 -8.09
C CYS A 91 23.26 12.42 -7.02
N HIS A 92 22.98 12.97 -5.84
CA HIS A 92 23.91 12.99 -4.71
C HIS A 92 24.32 11.58 -4.30
N MET A 93 23.37 10.64 -4.26
CA MET A 93 23.64 9.25 -3.92
C MET A 93 24.50 8.53 -4.96
N ILE A 94 24.34 8.83 -6.25
CA ILE A 94 25.24 8.32 -7.32
C ILE A 94 26.68 8.84 -7.14
N TYR A 95 26.86 10.10 -6.73
CA TYR A 95 28.18 10.70 -6.64
C TYR A 95 28.93 10.34 -5.35
N ASP A 96 28.21 10.23 -4.24
CA ASP A 96 28.79 9.86 -2.95
C ASP A 96 28.95 8.33 -2.83
N ASN A 97 27.92 7.59 -3.25
CA ASN A 97 27.78 6.13 -3.07
C ASN A 97 28.09 5.66 -1.64
N ASN A 98 27.63 6.43 -0.66
CA ASN A 98 27.85 6.17 0.76
C ASN A 98 26.53 5.99 1.50
N SER A 99 26.29 4.76 1.97
CA SER A 99 25.08 4.37 2.69
C SER A 99 24.84 5.15 3.98
N SER A 100 25.88 5.72 4.59
CA SER A 100 25.73 6.50 5.82
C SER A 100 24.93 7.79 5.63
N ASN A 101 24.86 8.31 4.39
CA ASN A 101 24.07 9.50 4.08
C ASN A 101 22.57 9.27 4.12
N LEU A 102 22.09 8.03 4.00
CA LEU A 102 20.67 7.74 4.14
C LEU A 102 20.12 8.19 5.50
N LYS A 103 20.96 8.28 6.54
CA LYS A 103 20.58 8.81 7.86
C LYS A 103 20.20 10.29 7.84
N LYS A 104 20.57 11.03 6.80
CA LYS A 104 20.22 12.45 6.61
C LYS A 104 18.84 12.62 5.99
N PHE A 105 18.30 11.57 5.37
CA PHE A 105 17.01 11.58 4.72
C PHE A 105 15.91 11.09 5.66
N THR A 106 14.71 11.62 5.45
CA THR A 106 13.47 11.11 6.01
C THR A 106 13.13 9.75 5.41
N LEU A 107 12.25 9.00 6.07
CA LEU A 107 11.79 7.72 5.56
C LEU A 107 11.16 7.83 4.17
N GLU A 108 10.36 8.87 3.97
CA GLU A 108 9.70 9.18 2.70
C GLU A 108 10.70 9.49 1.58
N GLU A 109 11.73 10.29 1.85
CA GLU A 109 12.79 10.60 0.88
C GLU A 109 13.56 9.35 0.46
N ILE A 110 13.82 8.40 1.38
CA ILE A 110 14.49 7.13 1.03
C ILE A 110 13.57 6.23 0.22
N MET A 111 12.26 6.22 0.50
CA MET A 111 11.29 5.49 -0.32
C MET A 111 11.25 6.04 -1.75
N GLU A 112 11.28 7.36 -1.90
CA GLU A 112 11.30 7.98 -3.23
C GLU A 112 12.63 7.77 -3.95
N LEU A 113 13.75 7.89 -3.24
CA LEU A 113 15.07 7.51 -3.75
C LEU A 113 15.06 6.07 -4.28
N TYR A 114 14.50 5.12 -3.53
CA TYR A 114 14.39 3.73 -3.98
C TYR A 114 13.59 3.63 -5.29
N ARG A 115 12.43 4.31 -5.40
CA ARG A 115 11.61 4.29 -6.63
C ARG A 115 12.36 4.85 -7.84
N ILE A 116 13.10 5.93 -7.66
CA ILE A 116 13.92 6.53 -8.71
C ILE A 116 15.05 5.55 -9.08
N CYS A 117 15.75 4.97 -8.11
CA CYS A 117 16.80 3.98 -8.36
C CYS A 117 16.27 2.76 -9.10
N ASP A 118 15.11 2.22 -8.72
CA ASP A 118 14.48 1.08 -9.39
C ASP A 118 14.12 1.41 -10.84
N LYS A 119 13.49 2.56 -11.08
CA LYS A 119 13.18 3.09 -12.42
C LYS A 119 14.42 3.19 -13.32
N TYR A 120 15.54 3.64 -12.77
CA TYR A 120 16.81 3.76 -13.49
C TYR A 120 17.72 2.53 -13.35
N MET A 121 17.26 1.43 -12.77
CA MET A 121 18.03 0.20 -12.57
C MET A 121 19.37 0.40 -11.83
N VAL A 122 19.41 1.29 -10.83
CA VAL A 122 20.58 1.52 -9.96
C VAL A 122 20.54 0.56 -8.76
N GLN A 123 20.80 -0.71 -9.04
CA GLN A 123 20.58 -1.82 -8.11
C GLN A 123 21.39 -1.70 -6.80
N SER A 124 22.63 -1.20 -6.88
CA SER A 124 23.52 -1.00 -5.73
C SER A 124 22.89 -0.11 -4.65
N ILE A 125 22.24 0.98 -5.08
CA ILE A 125 21.58 1.93 -4.18
C ILE A 125 20.22 1.38 -3.71
N CYS A 126 19.48 0.65 -4.56
CA CYS A 126 18.26 -0.06 -4.15
C CYS A 126 18.54 -1.00 -2.97
N GLU A 127 19.58 -1.84 -3.08
CA GLU A 127 19.99 -2.77 -2.02
C GLU A 127 20.39 -2.03 -0.74
N THR A 128 21.06 -0.90 -0.88
CA THR A 128 21.44 -0.04 0.24
C THR A 128 20.20 0.53 0.96
N CYS A 129 19.20 1.00 0.22
CA CYS A 129 17.93 1.48 0.80
C CYS A 129 17.18 0.35 1.52
N ILE A 130 17.10 -0.84 0.93
CA ILE A 130 16.46 -2.01 1.56
C ILE A 130 17.17 -2.40 2.86
N SER A 131 18.51 -2.41 2.86
CA SER A 131 19.29 -2.68 4.07
C SER A 131 18.98 -1.65 5.15
N TYR A 132 18.94 -0.37 4.78
CA TYR A 132 18.62 0.71 5.70
C TYR A 132 17.22 0.55 6.30
N PHE A 133 16.21 0.21 5.50
CA PHE A 133 14.86 -0.05 6.02
C PHE A 133 14.85 -1.21 7.01
N LYS A 134 15.51 -2.33 6.69
CA LYS A 134 15.61 -3.49 7.60
C LYS A 134 16.28 -3.16 8.93
N ASP A 135 17.30 -2.32 8.90
CA ASP A 135 18.02 -1.90 10.10
C ASP A 135 17.20 -0.95 10.97
N THR A 136 16.34 -0.12 10.36
CA THR A 136 15.57 0.92 11.07
C THR A 136 14.15 0.51 11.47
N ILE A 137 13.57 -0.54 10.87
CA ILE A 137 12.17 -0.97 11.09
C ILE A 137 11.84 -1.15 12.58
N LYS A 138 12.76 -1.68 13.38
CA LYS A 138 12.54 -1.96 14.81
C LYS A 138 12.33 -0.71 15.66
N ASP A 139 12.80 0.44 15.17
CA ASP A 139 12.74 1.72 15.87
C ASP A 139 11.55 2.57 15.41
N LEU A 140 10.74 2.08 14.45
CA LEU A 140 9.62 2.82 13.89
C LEU A 140 8.35 2.70 14.74
N HIS A 141 7.62 3.81 14.86
CA HIS A 141 6.26 3.81 15.40
C HIS A 141 5.29 3.04 14.48
N ILE A 142 4.21 2.51 15.05
CA ILE A 142 3.23 1.70 14.30
C ILE A 142 2.65 2.43 13.07
N ASP A 143 2.41 3.74 13.15
CA ASP A 143 1.96 4.53 11.99
C ASP A 143 2.95 4.46 10.82
N ARG A 144 4.25 4.55 11.13
CA ARG A 144 5.33 4.48 10.13
C ARG A 144 5.52 3.05 9.63
N LEU A 145 5.29 2.05 10.47
CA LEU A 145 5.28 0.64 10.05
C LEU A 145 4.14 0.34 9.07
N ILE A 146 2.97 0.98 9.22
CA ILE A 146 1.87 0.84 8.26
C ILE A 146 2.25 1.45 6.90
N ILE A 147 2.90 2.62 6.88
CA ILE A 147 3.44 3.20 5.63
C ILE A 147 4.46 2.26 5.01
N MET A 148 5.35 1.69 5.83
CA MET A 148 6.35 0.73 5.38
C MET A 148 5.70 -0.57 4.86
N PHE A 149 4.58 -1.00 5.44
CA PHE A 149 3.83 -2.17 4.96
C PHE A 149 3.25 -1.91 3.57
N GLU A 150 2.64 -0.74 3.37
CA GLU A 150 2.14 -0.33 2.05
C GLU A 150 3.27 -0.30 1.02
N PHE A 151 4.38 0.33 1.38
CA PHE A 151 5.57 0.39 0.53
C PHE A 151 6.10 -1.01 0.21
N ALA A 152 6.38 -1.84 1.22
CA ALA A 152 6.93 -3.18 1.02
C ALA A 152 5.99 -4.11 0.23
N THR A 153 4.67 -3.95 0.36
CA THR A 153 3.67 -4.71 -0.43
C THR A 153 3.65 -4.28 -1.90
N SER A 154 4.06 -3.03 -2.20
CA SER A 154 4.23 -2.56 -3.57
C SER A 154 5.53 -3.03 -4.24
N LEU A 155 6.48 -3.54 -3.45
CA LEU A 155 7.77 -4.02 -3.95
C LEU A 155 7.76 -5.53 -4.21
N GLU A 156 8.69 -5.99 -5.04
CA GLU A 156 8.95 -7.43 -5.25
C GLU A 156 9.83 -8.05 -4.14
N ASP A 157 10.33 -7.24 -3.19
CA ASP A 157 11.20 -7.70 -2.11
C ASP A 157 10.40 -8.34 -0.95
N LYS A 158 10.22 -9.66 -1.05
CA LYS A 158 9.58 -10.48 0.00
C LYS A 158 10.31 -10.45 1.34
N SER A 159 11.62 -10.19 1.34
CA SER A 159 12.41 -10.20 2.56
C SER A 159 12.16 -8.93 3.40
N LEU A 160 11.98 -7.78 2.74
CA LEU A 160 11.54 -6.56 3.41
C LEU A 160 10.10 -6.73 3.92
N GLN A 161 9.19 -7.23 3.09
CA GLN A 161 7.80 -7.49 3.48
C GLN A 161 7.73 -8.35 4.75
N THR A 162 8.46 -9.47 4.78
CA THR A 162 8.51 -10.37 5.94
C THR A 162 9.05 -9.67 7.19
N ALA A 163 10.06 -8.79 7.04
CA ALA A 163 10.64 -8.05 8.16
C ALA A 163 9.64 -7.05 8.75
N VAL A 164 8.90 -6.35 7.89
CA VAL A 164 7.87 -5.38 8.29
C VAL A 164 6.69 -6.08 8.96
N GLU A 165 6.19 -7.15 8.36
CA GLU A 165 5.12 -7.98 8.93
C GLU A 165 5.50 -8.53 10.31
N LYS A 166 6.74 -9.02 10.45
CA LYS A 166 7.25 -9.49 11.73
C LYS A 166 7.26 -8.37 12.78
N GLU A 167 7.70 -7.16 12.42
CA GLU A 167 7.71 -6.05 13.37
C GLU A 167 6.30 -5.57 13.72
N ILE A 168 5.39 -5.50 12.76
CA ILE A 168 3.97 -5.18 13.04
C ILE A 168 3.37 -6.21 14.00
N SER A 169 3.71 -7.49 13.86
CA SER A 169 3.21 -8.54 14.76
C SER A 169 3.66 -8.40 16.22
N THR A 170 4.70 -7.60 16.51
CA THR A 170 5.15 -7.34 17.90
C THR A 170 4.28 -6.29 18.59
N HIS A 171 3.53 -5.49 17.81
CA HIS A 171 2.70 -4.41 18.29
C HIS A 171 1.30 -4.92 18.68
N LYS A 172 0.79 -4.45 19.83
CA LYS A 172 -0.53 -4.88 20.34
C LYS A 172 -1.72 -4.14 19.71
N GLU A 173 -1.50 -2.92 19.22
CA GLU A 173 -2.54 -1.96 18.82
C GLU A 173 -2.70 -1.84 17.30
N THR A 174 -2.44 -2.92 16.55
CA THR A 174 -2.37 -2.92 15.08
C THR A 174 -3.69 -2.63 14.37
N LEU A 175 -4.84 -2.90 14.99
CA LEU A 175 -6.16 -2.83 14.34
C LEU A 175 -6.92 -1.50 14.53
N MET A 176 -6.45 -0.55 15.35
CA MET A 176 -7.18 0.70 15.63
C MET A 176 -6.32 1.94 15.34
N VAL A 177 -5.39 1.81 14.39
CA VAL A 177 -4.49 2.89 14.03
C VAL A 177 -5.16 3.79 12.99
N ASP A 178 -5.16 5.10 13.23
CA ASP A 178 -5.79 6.07 12.34
C ASP A 178 -5.23 5.99 10.91
N LYS A 179 -3.93 5.71 10.79
CA LYS A 179 -3.23 5.57 9.50
C LYS A 179 -3.81 4.49 8.58
N LEU A 180 -4.46 3.45 9.13
CA LEU A 180 -5.12 2.42 8.31
C LEU A 180 -6.21 2.99 7.40
N ASN A 181 -6.83 4.10 7.80
CA ASN A 181 -7.91 4.71 7.04
C ASN A 181 -7.44 5.43 5.77
N GLU A 182 -6.14 5.70 5.67
CA GLU A 182 -5.51 6.34 4.51
C GLU A 182 -5.02 5.32 3.47
N LEU A 183 -5.01 4.03 3.81
CA LEU A 183 -4.57 2.96 2.90
C LEU A 183 -5.55 2.79 1.73
N SER A 184 -5.01 2.43 0.57
CA SER A 184 -5.82 1.97 -0.56
C SER A 184 -6.60 0.69 -0.22
N LEU A 185 -7.72 0.43 -0.91
CA LEU A 185 -8.57 -0.75 -0.66
C LEU A 185 -7.76 -2.05 -0.66
N LYS A 186 -6.91 -2.23 -1.67
CA LYS A 186 -6.08 -3.44 -1.82
C LYS A 186 -5.12 -3.59 -0.63
N VAL A 187 -4.37 -2.55 -0.31
CA VAL A 187 -3.38 -2.59 0.78
C VAL A 187 -4.05 -2.79 2.13
N PHE A 188 -5.21 -2.17 2.36
CA PHE A 188 -6.00 -2.39 3.57
C PHE A 188 -6.46 -3.85 3.68
N TYR A 189 -6.96 -4.46 2.60
CA TYR A 189 -7.31 -5.88 2.61
C TYR A 189 -6.09 -6.77 2.86
N ASP A 190 -4.98 -6.52 2.19
CA ASP A 190 -3.74 -7.28 2.37
C ASP A 190 -3.27 -7.19 3.84
N TYR A 191 -3.40 -6.01 4.46
CA TYR A 191 -3.09 -5.78 5.88
C TYR A 191 -4.02 -6.57 6.82
N VAL A 192 -5.34 -6.50 6.61
CA VAL A 192 -6.32 -7.23 7.43
C VAL A 192 -6.15 -8.74 7.26
N LEU A 193 -5.90 -9.22 6.05
CA LEU A 193 -5.62 -10.62 5.73
C LEU A 193 -4.32 -11.10 6.38
N PHE A 194 -3.28 -10.26 6.41
CA PHE A 194 -2.05 -10.54 7.15
C PHE A 194 -2.36 -10.72 8.64
N LEU A 195 -3.06 -9.77 9.26
CA LEU A 195 -3.42 -9.84 10.68
C LEU A 195 -4.30 -11.03 11.02
N SER A 196 -5.23 -11.42 10.13
CA SER A 196 -6.11 -12.58 10.36
C SER A 196 -5.35 -13.91 10.39
N LYS A 197 -4.12 -13.96 9.85
CA LYS A 197 -3.26 -15.15 9.83
C LYS A 197 -2.32 -15.24 11.04
N LEU A 198 -2.22 -14.18 11.86
CA LEU A 198 -1.34 -14.19 13.02
C LEU A 198 -1.82 -15.16 14.10
N SER A 199 -0.87 -15.81 14.77
CA SER A 199 -1.15 -16.78 15.83
C SER A 199 -1.77 -16.18 17.09
N VAL A 200 -1.61 -14.86 17.29
CA VAL A 200 -2.25 -14.13 18.38
C VAL A 200 -3.60 -13.61 17.87
N PRO A 201 -4.73 -14.19 18.30
CA PRO A 201 -6.02 -13.80 17.77
C PRO A 201 -6.38 -12.41 18.30
N HIS A 202 -6.55 -11.44 17.41
CA HIS A 202 -7.35 -10.27 17.76
C HIS A 202 -8.81 -10.71 17.91
N SER A 203 -9.55 -10.07 18.83
CA SER A 203 -10.98 -10.35 18.97
C SER A 203 -11.68 -10.10 17.63
N PRO A 204 -12.61 -10.98 17.20
CA PRO A 204 -13.41 -10.74 16.00
C PRO A 204 -14.12 -9.38 16.01
N LEU A 205 -14.48 -8.86 17.20
CA LEU A 205 -15.07 -7.54 17.36
C LEU A 205 -14.10 -6.43 16.93
N MET A 206 -12.82 -6.56 17.26
CA MET A 206 -11.80 -5.59 16.87
C MET A 206 -11.65 -5.54 15.35
N PHE A 207 -11.54 -6.70 14.69
CA PHE A 207 -11.50 -6.78 13.22
C PHE A 207 -12.71 -6.11 12.58
N PHE A 208 -13.91 -6.41 13.08
CA PHE A 208 -15.13 -5.81 12.57
C PHE A 208 -15.11 -4.29 12.74
N ASN A 209 -14.76 -3.79 13.93
CA ASN A 209 -14.72 -2.36 14.21
C ASN A 209 -13.70 -1.63 13.32
N THR A 210 -12.55 -2.25 13.03
CA THR A 210 -11.56 -1.70 12.09
C THR A 210 -12.14 -1.54 10.70
N ILE A 211 -12.81 -2.58 10.19
CA ILE A 211 -13.45 -2.58 8.88
C ILE A 211 -14.58 -1.53 8.85
N ASP A 212 -15.42 -1.50 9.88
CA ASP A 212 -16.53 -0.54 10.00
C ASP A 212 -16.02 0.92 10.01
N LEU A 213 -14.97 1.19 10.79
CA LEU A 213 -14.33 2.51 10.83
C LEU A 213 -13.75 2.90 9.48
N TYR A 214 -13.06 1.98 8.80
CA TYR A 214 -12.49 2.21 7.46
C TYR A 214 -13.57 2.57 6.44
N PHE A 215 -14.68 1.82 6.41
CA PHE A 215 -15.80 2.08 5.52
C PHE A 215 -16.50 3.42 5.82
N LYS A 216 -16.64 3.79 7.09
CA LYS A 216 -17.24 5.06 7.52
C LYS A 216 -16.37 6.25 7.11
N ARG A 217 -15.07 6.20 7.39
CA ARG A 217 -14.11 7.28 7.06
C ARG A 217 -13.95 7.48 5.55
N ASN A 218 -13.91 6.39 4.78
CA ASN A 218 -13.81 6.46 3.32
C ASN A 218 -15.16 6.64 2.60
N HIS A 219 -16.24 6.89 3.35
CA HIS A 219 -17.60 7.10 2.85
C HIS A 219 -18.13 6.00 1.92
N LEU A 220 -17.64 4.76 2.06
CA LEU A 220 -17.96 3.64 1.20
C LEU A 220 -19.42 3.17 1.39
N ILE A 221 -19.94 3.28 2.62
CA ILE A 221 -21.33 2.94 2.97
C ILE A 221 -22.32 3.81 2.18
N ARG A 222 -22.06 5.12 2.12
CA ARG A 222 -22.96 6.08 1.45
C ARG A 222 -22.94 5.91 -0.07
N LYS A 223 -21.81 5.48 -0.63
CA LYS A 223 -21.68 5.14 -2.05
C LYS A 223 -22.52 3.91 -2.40
N GLU A 224 -22.50 2.86 -1.57
CA GLU A 224 -23.38 1.69 -1.74
C GLU A 224 -24.87 2.10 -1.75
N VAL A 225 -25.34 2.84 -0.73
CA VAL A 225 -26.77 3.15 -0.55
C VAL A 225 -27.31 4.10 -1.62
N LYS A 226 -26.55 5.14 -2.00
CA LYS A 226 -27.03 6.12 -2.98
C LYS A 226 -27.34 5.47 -4.32
N THR A 227 -26.53 4.51 -4.77
CA THR A 227 -26.72 3.91 -6.09
C THR A 227 -27.72 2.77 -6.09
N THR A 228 -27.81 1.96 -5.02
CA THR A 228 -28.88 0.95 -4.89
C THR A 228 -30.26 1.60 -4.94
N ILE A 229 -30.45 2.81 -4.39
CA ILE A 229 -31.72 3.54 -4.49
C ILE A 229 -32.01 3.95 -5.94
N THR A 230 -31.01 4.40 -6.70
CA THR A 230 -31.17 4.78 -8.11
C THR A 230 -31.54 3.57 -8.99
N GLU A 231 -30.91 2.42 -8.75
CA GLU A 231 -31.22 1.15 -9.44
C GLU A 231 -32.61 0.61 -9.05
N THR A 232 -32.98 0.66 -7.77
CA THR A 232 -34.32 0.21 -7.32
C THR A 232 -35.43 1.09 -7.91
N ILE A 233 -35.16 2.37 -8.20
CA ILE A 233 -36.11 3.29 -8.85
C ILE A 233 -36.22 3.00 -10.36
N SER A 234 -35.16 2.53 -11.03
CA SER A 234 -35.21 2.14 -12.44
C SER A 234 -35.85 0.76 -12.63
N GLU A 235 -35.59 -0.19 -11.72
CA GLU A 235 -36.13 -1.55 -11.77
C GLU A 235 -37.60 -1.64 -11.35
N LYS A 236 -38.10 -0.75 -10.48
CA LYS A 236 -39.53 -0.68 -10.12
C LYS A 236 -40.47 -0.32 -11.29
N LYS A 237 -39.95 0.02 -12.47
CA LYS A 237 -40.77 0.13 -13.70
C LYS A 237 -40.99 -1.20 -14.43
N ASN A 238 -40.29 -2.27 -14.08
CA ASN A 238 -40.41 -3.58 -14.73
C ASN A 238 -40.38 -4.70 -13.69
N GLN A 239 -41.53 -5.07 -13.11
CA GLN A 239 -41.74 -6.45 -12.67
C GLN A 239 -43.22 -6.74 -12.40
N GLU A 240 -43.80 -7.57 -13.28
CA GLU A 240 -44.92 -8.44 -12.96
C GLU A 240 -44.40 -9.73 -12.29
N ILE A 241 -45.29 -10.29 -11.47
CA ILE A 241 -45.13 -11.33 -10.47
C ILE A 241 -44.90 -12.72 -11.09
N ILE A 242 -43.96 -13.51 -10.57
CA ILE A 242 -44.11 -14.97 -10.49
C ILE A 242 -43.52 -15.49 -9.17
N THR A 243 -44.41 -16.01 -8.32
CA THR A 243 -44.15 -16.89 -7.19
C THR A 243 -43.90 -18.32 -7.68
N GLU A 244 -42.93 -19.04 -7.12
CA GLU A 244 -43.04 -20.51 -7.02
C GLU A 244 -42.15 -21.10 -5.91
N ASN A 245 -42.77 -22.04 -5.18
CA ASN A 245 -42.22 -22.82 -4.07
C ASN A 245 -41.32 -23.95 -4.58
N MET A 246 -40.39 -24.46 -3.76
CA MET A 246 -40.05 -25.90 -3.77
C MET A 246 -39.27 -26.34 -2.51
N THR A 247 -39.73 -27.46 -1.97
CA THR A 247 -39.16 -28.25 -0.86
C THR A 247 -38.35 -29.44 -1.40
N ASP A 248 -37.22 -29.80 -0.77
CA ASP A 248 -36.77 -31.20 -0.57
C ASP A 248 -35.58 -31.22 0.43
N LYS A 249 -35.57 -32.08 1.47
CA LYS A 249 -35.24 -33.52 1.53
C LYS A 249 -33.80 -33.89 1.14
N ASP A 250 -32.85 -33.21 1.75
CA ASP A 250 -31.61 -33.84 2.22
C ASP A 250 -31.11 -32.99 3.39
N GLY A 251 -30.73 -33.61 4.50
CA GLY A 251 -30.36 -32.93 5.76
C GLY A 251 -29.08 -32.06 5.71
N LYS A 252 -28.70 -31.56 4.53
CA LYS A 252 -27.77 -30.45 4.33
C LYS A 252 -28.49 -29.40 3.50
N GLY A 253 -28.81 -28.26 4.13
CA GLY A 253 -29.60 -27.22 3.49
C GLY A 253 -28.98 -26.72 2.18
N PRO A 254 -29.80 -26.24 1.21
CA PRO A 254 -29.35 -25.73 -0.10
C PRO A 254 -28.25 -24.64 -0.02
N ILE A 255 -28.15 -24.00 1.14
CA ILE A 255 -27.41 -22.77 1.40
C ILE A 255 -25.89 -23.02 1.51
N MET A 256 -25.44 -24.15 2.09
CA MET A 256 -24.00 -24.42 2.24
C MET A 256 -23.32 -24.69 0.88
N LYS A 257 -24.04 -25.36 -0.04
CA LYS A 257 -23.59 -25.57 -1.43
C LYS A 257 -23.59 -24.27 -2.23
N MET A 258 -24.52 -23.35 -1.98
CA MET A 258 -24.53 -22.03 -2.62
C MET A 258 -23.32 -21.18 -2.18
N VAL A 259 -22.95 -21.23 -0.90
CA VAL A 259 -21.79 -20.51 -0.36
C VAL A 259 -20.48 -21.06 -0.94
N GLU A 260 -20.30 -22.38 -0.98
CA GLU A 260 -19.08 -22.98 -1.53
C GLU A 260 -18.92 -22.76 -3.06
N THR A 261 -20.04 -22.75 -3.80
CA THR A 261 -20.04 -22.55 -5.26
C THR A 261 -19.89 -21.06 -5.63
N ALA A 262 -20.40 -20.14 -4.80
CA ALA A 262 -20.19 -18.70 -4.97
C ALA A 262 -18.73 -18.31 -4.74
N VAL A 263 -18.09 -18.87 -3.70
CA VAL A 263 -16.67 -18.65 -3.37
C VAL A 263 -15.73 -19.09 -4.50
N ALA A 264 -16.08 -20.14 -5.26
CA ALA A 264 -15.28 -20.61 -6.38
C ALA A 264 -15.42 -19.71 -7.64
N LYS A 265 -16.64 -19.24 -7.95
CA LYS A 265 -16.88 -18.33 -9.07
C LYS A 265 -16.41 -16.89 -8.80
N GLU A 266 -16.43 -16.45 -7.54
CA GLU A 266 -15.82 -15.17 -7.13
C GLU A 266 -14.30 -15.18 -7.31
N LYS A 267 -13.62 -16.31 -7.06
CA LYS A 267 -12.16 -16.42 -7.21
C LYS A 267 -11.65 -16.09 -8.62
N GLU A 268 -12.41 -16.40 -9.67
CA GLU A 268 -12.08 -16.07 -11.07
C GLU A 268 -12.35 -14.60 -11.40
N ALA A 269 -13.43 -14.00 -10.85
CA ALA A 269 -13.72 -12.57 -10.98
C ALA A 269 -12.73 -11.70 -10.18
N ILE A 270 -12.21 -12.21 -9.06
CA ILE A 270 -11.21 -11.59 -8.18
C ILE A 270 -9.85 -11.43 -8.88
N MET A 271 -9.44 -12.37 -9.75
CA MET A 271 -8.21 -12.21 -10.54
C MET A 271 -8.37 -11.18 -11.68
N ALA A 272 -9.59 -11.00 -12.20
CA ALA A 272 -9.87 -9.98 -13.22
C ALA A 272 -9.91 -8.54 -12.66
N TYR A 273 -10.14 -8.35 -11.36
CA TYR A 273 -10.01 -7.05 -10.67
C TYR A 273 -8.56 -6.53 -10.67
N MET A 274 -7.57 -7.44 -10.66
CA MET A 274 -6.17 -7.06 -10.49
C MET A 274 -5.47 -6.60 -11.78
N SER A 275 -6.16 -6.62 -12.94
CA SER A 275 -5.55 -6.35 -14.25
C SER A 275 -6.11 -5.17 -15.03
N ASP A 276 -7.27 -4.59 -14.69
CA ASP A 276 -7.91 -3.58 -15.56
C ASP A 276 -8.41 -2.33 -14.82
N GLY A 277 -7.84 -1.19 -15.21
CA GLY A 277 -8.28 0.14 -14.81
C GLY A 277 -9.57 0.58 -15.52
N ALA A 278 -10.53 1.00 -14.69
CA ALA A 278 -11.64 1.92 -14.97
C ALA A 278 -12.88 1.48 -15.78
N ASN A 279 -13.94 2.25 -15.49
CA ASN A 279 -15.19 2.53 -16.21
C ASN A 279 -16.39 1.58 -16.11
N THR A 280 -17.15 1.72 -15.02
CA THR A 280 -18.61 2.03 -14.99
C THR A 280 -19.05 2.13 -13.52
N GLU A 281 -19.99 3.04 -13.18
CA GLU A 281 -20.48 3.19 -11.78
C GLU A 281 -20.98 1.86 -11.20
N ASN A 282 -21.67 1.04 -12.01
CA ASN A 282 -22.13 -0.30 -11.61
C ASN A 282 -20.97 -1.29 -11.39
N LYS A 283 -19.84 -1.14 -12.11
CA LYS A 283 -18.63 -1.94 -11.88
C LYS A 283 -17.98 -1.54 -10.56
N GLU A 284 -17.87 -0.25 -10.27
CA GLU A 284 -17.32 0.23 -8.98
C GLU A 284 -18.14 -0.23 -7.75
N ILE A 285 -19.47 -0.27 -7.85
CA ILE A 285 -20.32 -0.72 -6.73
C ILE A 285 -20.25 -2.23 -6.54
N ASN A 286 -20.30 -3.00 -7.64
CA ASN A 286 -20.06 -4.44 -7.58
C ASN A 286 -18.66 -4.73 -7.00
N ASN A 287 -17.68 -3.89 -7.30
CA ASN A 287 -16.33 -3.99 -6.73
C ASN A 287 -16.32 -3.70 -5.22
N ILE A 288 -17.03 -2.67 -4.74
CA ILE A 288 -17.13 -2.36 -3.30
C ILE A 288 -17.88 -3.47 -2.54
N GLN A 289 -18.97 -4.01 -3.10
CA GLN A 289 -19.68 -5.13 -2.49
C GLN A 289 -18.82 -6.40 -2.43
N SER A 290 -18.08 -6.71 -3.50
CA SER A 290 -17.13 -7.83 -3.50
C SER A 290 -16.02 -7.61 -2.46
N PHE A 291 -15.46 -6.40 -2.39
CA PHE A 291 -14.47 -6.02 -1.39
C PHE A 291 -14.97 -6.19 0.05
N LYS A 292 -16.18 -5.74 0.33
CA LYS A 292 -16.85 -5.91 1.61
C LYS A 292 -17.04 -7.38 1.97
N SER A 293 -17.51 -8.20 1.03
CA SER A 293 -17.66 -9.65 1.22
C SER A 293 -16.32 -10.32 1.54
N MET A 294 -15.23 -9.94 0.84
CA MET A 294 -13.88 -10.45 1.11
C MET A 294 -13.41 -10.12 2.52
N LEU A 295 -13.58 -8.87 2.98
CA LEU A 295 -13.21 -8.47 4.34
C LEU A 295 -14.06 -9.18 5.40
N PHE A 296 -15.35 -9.35 5.15
CA PHE A 296 -16.25 -10.02 6.09
C PHE A 296 -15.96 -11.51 6.23
N ALA A 297 -15.47 -12.17 5.17
CA ALA A 297 -14.99 -13.54 5.25
C ALA A 297 -13.79 -13.72 6.21
N LEU A 298 -13.06 -12.64 6.52
CA LEU A 298 -11.95 -12.65 7.49
C LEU A 298 -12.44 -12.47 8.94
N VAL A 299 -13.68 -12.01 9.14
CA VAL A 299 -14.26 -11.79 10.46
C VAL A 299 -14.98 -13.05 10.92
N LYS A 300 -14.52 -13.64 12.03
CA LYS A 300 -15.13 -14.81 12.64
C LYS A 300 -16.32 -14.44 13.54
N PHE A 301 -17.44 -14.05 12.93
CA PHE A 301 -18.64 -13.62 13.67
C PHE A 301 -19.16 -14.68 14.65
N GLU A 302 -19.00 -15.96 14.34
CA GLU A 302 -19.40 -17.10 15.16
C GLU A 302 -18.63 -17.20 16.49
N GLU A 303 -17.44 -16.62 16.57
CA GLU A 303 -16.64 -16.62 17.80
C GLU A 303 -17.09 -15.51 18.78
N MET A 304 -17.80 -14.48 18.30
CA MET A 304 -18.28 -13.35 19.13
C MET A 304 -19.30 -13.77 20.19
N THR A 305 -19.34 -13.06 21.31
CA THR A 305 -20.47 -13.12 22.24
C THR A 305 -21.69 -12.38 21.67
N PRO A 306 -22.92 -12.73 22.11
CA PRO A 306 -24.10 -11.97 21.72
C PRO A 306 -23.99 -10.48 22.06
N TYR A 307 -23.37 -10.15 23.20
CA TYR A 307 -23.12 -8.76 23.60
C TYR A 307 -22.19 -8.05 22.62
N GLU A 308 -21.00 -8.62 22.35
CA GLU A 308 -20.04 -8.05 21.38
C GLU A 308 -20.68 -7.88 20.00
N PHE A 309 -21.46 -8.86 19.55
CA PHE A 309 -22.18 -8.77 18.29
C PHE A 309 -23.17 -7.60 18.29
N ILE A 310 -23.99 -7.44 19.33
CA ILE A 310 -24.97 -6.35 19.43
C ILE A 310 -24.26 -4.99 19.43
N THR A 311 -23.24 -4.81 20.25
CA THR A 311 -22.55 -3.51 20.43
C THR A 311 -21.61 -3.13 19.28
N GLY A 312 -21.34 -4.04 18.34
CA GLY A 312 -20.52 -3.76 17.16
C GLY A 312 -21.30 -4.03 15.87
N PRO A 313 -21.22 -5.25 15.30
CA PRO A 313 -21.95 -5.64 14.10
C PRO A 313 -23.45 -5.32 14.08
N GLY A 314 -24.12 -5.39 15.23
CA GLY A 314 -25.55 -5.13 15.41
C GLY A 314 -25.91 -3.66 15.20
N GLU A 315 -25.03 -2.74 15.58
CA GLU A 315 -25.22 -1.29 15.41
C GLU A 315 -24.72 -0.77 14.05
N SER A 316 -23.81 -1.48 13.39
CA SER A 316 -23.23 -1.05 12.10
C SER A 316 -24.20 -1.15 10.92
N ASP A 317 -24.20 -0.15 10.04
CA ASP A 317 -24.97 -0.15 8.79
C ASP A 317 -24.38 -1.08 7.71
N LEU A 318 -23.21 -1.68 7.95
CA LEU A 318 -22.60 -2.58 6.97
C LEU A 318 -23.32 -3.91 6.84
N LEU A 319 -24.05 -4.35 7.87
CA LEU A 319 -24.79 -5.61 7.84
C LEU A 319 -26.28 -5.39 7.63
N GLY A 320 -26.87 -6.18 6.73
CA GLY A 320 -28.31 -6.19 6.52
C GLY A 320 -29.06 -6.74 7.74
N PHE A 321 -30.26 -6.20 8.00
CA PHE A 321 -31.11 -6.59 9.13
C PHE A 321 -31.33 -8.11 9.24
N ARG A 322 -31.56 -8.77 8.09
CA ARG A 322 -31.74 -10.23 8.03
C ARG A 322 -30.53 -11.00 8.54
N TYR A 323 -29.33 -10.59 8.12
CA TYR A 323 -28.09 -11.25 8.54
C TYR A 323 -27.84 -11.02 10.04
N LYS A 324 -28.04 -9.78 10.52
CA LYS A 324 -27.94 -9.45 11.96
C LYS A 324 -28.85 -10.35 12.81
N TYR A 325 -30.11 -10.51 12.42
CA TYR A 325 -31.07 -11.38 13.13
C TYR A 325 -30.62 -12.85 13.12
N GLN A 326 -30.21 -13.37 11.95
CA GLN A 326 -29.78 -14.75 11.81
C GLN A 326 -28.56 -15.05 12.67
N MET A 327 -27.53 -14.20 12.61
CA MET A 327 -26.31 -14.38 13.37
C MET A 327 -26.55 -14.25 14.87
N LEU A 328 -27.32 -13.26 15.32
CA LEU A 328 -27.65 -13.11 16.74
C LEU A 328 -28.44 -14.30 17.27
N SER A 329 -29.42 -14.81 16.50
CA SER A 329 -30.16 -16.03 16.86
C SER A 329 -29.22 -17.24 16.96
N TYR A 330 -28.27 -17.38 16.04
CA TYR A 330 -27.26 -18.44 16.07
C TYR A 330 -26.38 -18.34 17.32
N LEU A 331 -25.85 -17.16 17.64
CA LEU A 331 -24.98 -16.94 18.81
C LEU A 331 -25.72 -17.22 20.13
N CYS A 332 -26.99 -16.80 20.23
CA CYS A 332 -27.82 -17.07 21.41
C CYS A 332 -28.16 -18.56 21.54
N THR A 333 -28.50 -19.25 20.46
CA THR A 333 -28.92 -20.66 20.54
C THR A 333 -27.76 -21.64 20.75
N THR A 334 -26.62 -21.40 20.11
CA THR A 334 -25.43 -22.28 20.21
C THR A 334 -24.72 -22.16 21.56
N LYS A 335 -24.58 -20.95 22.11
CA LYS A 335 -23.92 -20.76 23.42
C LYS A 335 -24.81 -21.17 24.61
N PHE A 336 -26.14 -21.15 24.47
CA PHE A 336 -27.07 -21.70 25.49
C PHE A 336 -27.11 -23.24 25.51
N ALA A 337 -26.85 -23.91 24.39
CA ALA A 337 -26.81 -25.37 24.35
C ALA A 337 -25.63 -25.97 25.16
N PHE A 338 -24.53 -25.23 25.31
CA PHE A 338 -23.36 -25.66 26.07
C PHE A 338 -23.55 -25.58 27.59
N THR A 339 -24.41 -24.69 28.08
CA THR A 339 -24.65 -24.50 29.53
C THR A 339 -25.54 -25.59 30.13
N ARG A 340 -26.29 -26.34 29.32
CA ARG A 340 -27.17 -27.44 29.78
C ARG A 340 -26.52 -28.83 29.81
N ARG A 341 -25.23 -28.95 29.44
CA ARG A 341 -24.48 -30.22 29.39
C ARG A 341 -23.37 -30.35 30.45
N LYS A 342 -23.37 -29.54 31.51
CA LYS A 342 -22.50 -29.74 32.68
C LYS A 342 -23.28 -30.25 33.87
#